data_AF-A0A699T5D2-F1
#
_entry.id   AF-A0A699T5D2-F1
#
_cell.length_a   1.000
_cell.length_b   1.000
_cell.length_c   1.000
_cell.angle_alpha   90.00
_cell.angle_beta   90.00
_cell.angle_gamma   90.00
#
_symmetry.space_group_name_H-M   'P 1'
#
loop_
_entity.id
_entity.type
_entity.pdbx_description
1 polymer ?
#
loop_
_entity_poly.entity_id
_entity_poly.type
_entity_poly.pdbx_seq_one_letter_code
_entity_poly.pdbx_strand_id
1 'polypeptide(L)'
;CLAPNADAEAEALADAQRLAQPNLLIAVALETEALRDAAYHLAAARVVLENVPAMLGDRAARRELALRRHEADAIFRAEWSRLFSPALGAEGLAVDATTASATWLTQARIIELPDARSFSRRLSELAENTFRDTPVLRNELLNRRQLSSAGAAARGALVKAMLNQGEQERLGFTGFPPEYAMYASLLHATGLHYQTAEGSWDWRSPAETPTDRAHLLPVWRAIERLV
;
A
#
# COMPACT_ATOMS: atom_id res chain seq x y z
N CYS A 1 9.10 -7.36 15.02
CA CYS A 1 9.32 -7.66 16.44
C CYS A 1 10.62 -6.97 16.85
N LEU A 2 10.58 -6.22 17.94
CA LEU A 2 11.77 -5.63 18.56
C LEU A 2 11.97 -6.35 19.90
N ALA A 3 12.95 -7.25 19.96
CA ALA A 3 13.20 -8.10 21.11
C ALA A 3 14.10 -7.38 22.13
N PRO A 4 13.74 -7.35 23.43
CA PRO A 4 14.50 -6.62 24.45
C PRO A 4 15.84 -7.28 24.82
N ASN A 5 16.05 -8.55 24.46
CA ASN A 5 17.26 -9.31 24.71
C ASN A 5 17.37 -10.52 23.76
N ALA A 6 18.52 -11.19 23.78
CA ALA A 6 18.82 -12.32 22.89
C ALA A 6 17.87 -13.52 23.07
N ASP A 7 17.43 -13.80 24.30
CA ASP A 7 16.50 -14.91 24.57
C ASP A 7 15.13 -14.64 23.94
N ALA A 8 14.61 -13.42 24.10
CA ALA A 8 13.36 -12.99 23.48
C ALA A 8 13.47 -12.89 21.94
N GLU A 9 14.66 -12.60 21.41
CA GLU A 9 14.90 -12.64 19.96
C GLU A 9 14.81 -14.08 19.45
N ALA A 10 15.48 -15.02 20.13
CA ALA A 10 15.42 -16.43 19.77
C ALA A 10 13.99 -16.99 19.83
N GLU A 11 13.22 -16.62 20.87
CA GLU A 11 11.81 -16.98 20.99
C GLU A 11 10.96 -16.38 19.85
N ALA A 12 11.14 -15.08 19.56
CA ALA A 12 10.43 -14.42 18.46
C ALA A 12 10.77 -15.02 17.09
N LEU A 13 12.01 -15.46 16.87
CA LEU A 13 12.42 -16.17 15.66
C LEU A 13 11.77 -17.54 15.56
N ALA A 14 11.73 -18.29 16.66
CA ALA A 14 11.05 -19.58 16.71
C ALA A 14 9.55 -19.43 16.42
N ASP A 15 8.91 -18.40 16.96
CA ASP A 15 7.51 -18.05 16.68
C ASP A 15 7.29 -17.69 15.21
N ALA A 16 8.15 -16.83 14.66
CA ALA A 16 8.09 -16.43 13.26
C ALA A 16 8.25 -17.64 12.31
N GLN A 17 9.09 -18.62 12.68
CA GLN A 17 9.26 -19.86 11.93
C GLN A 17 8.05 -20.81 12.04
N ARG A 18 7.18 -20.66 13.05
CA ARG A 18 5.90 -21.39 13.12
C ARG A 18 4.81 -20.73 12.26
N LEU A 19 4.98 -19.46 11.89
CA LEU A 19 4.02 -18.71 11.08
C LEU A 19 4.30 -18.88 9.58
N ALA A 20 3.69 -19.91 8.97
CA ALA A 20 3.79 -20.21 7.54
C ALA A 20 2.74 -19.49 6.67
N GLN A 21 2.21 -18.35 7.11
CA GLN A 21 1.18 -17.63 6.36
C GLN A 21 1.75 -17.02 5.06
N PRO A 22 1.06 -17.19 3.91
CA PRO A 22 1.58 -16.76 2.60
C PRO A 22 1.60 -15.24 2.41
N ASN A 23 0.91 -14.49 3.27
CA ASN A 23 0.73 -13.05 3.20
C ASN A 23 1.52 -12.31 4.28
N LEU A 24 2.47 -12.98 4.95
CA LEU A 24 3.17 -12.44 6.10
C LEU A 24 4.67 -12.27 5.81
N LEU A 25 5.16 -11.06 6.05
CA LEU A 25 6.57 -10.72 6.12
C LEU A 25 6.87 -10.24 7.54
N ILE A 26 7.79 -10.92 8.21
CA ILE A 26 8.18 -10.67 9.60
C ILE A 26 9.61 -10.16 9.62
N ALA A 27 9.86 -9.11 10.39
CA ALA A 27 11.20 -8.68 10.74
C ALA A 27 11.37 -8.87 12.26
N VAL A 28 12.45 -9.51 12.68
CA VAL A 28 12.83 -9.65 14.09
C VAL A 28 14.19 -8.99 14.28
N ALA A 29 14.31 -8.07 15.22
CA ALA A 29 15.56 -7.41 15.55
C ALA A 29 15.69 -7.24 17.06
N LEU A 30 16.92 -7.20 17.57
CA LEU A 30 17.18 -6.70 18.91
C LEU A 30 16.86 -5.22 18.99
N GLU A 31 16.10 -4.87 20.02
CA GLU A 31 15.83 -3.50 20.41
C GLU A 31 17.11 -2.84 20.95
N THR A 32 17.24 -1.54 20.72
CA THR A 32 18.31 -0.73 21.28
C THR A 32 17.74 0.36 22.16
N GLU A 33 18.41 0.63 23.27
CA GLU A 33 18.05 1.69 24.21
C GLU A 33 17.86 3.04 23.49
N ALA A 34 18.75 3.36 22.54
CA ALA A 34 18.63 4.55 21.70
C ALA A 34 17.32 4.62 20.88
N LEU A 35 16.87 3.50 20.30
CA LEU A 35 15.60 3.46 19.56
C LEU A 35 14.40 3.62 20.50
N ARG A 36 14.42 2.94 21.65
CA ARG A 36 13.36 3.03 22.66
C ARG A 36 13.25 4.42 23.26
N ASP A 37 14.36 5.03 23.64
CA ASP A 37 14.40 6.38 24.21
C ASP A 37 13.93 7.41 23.21
N ALA A 38 14.39 7.31 21.95
CA ALA A 38 13.91 8.17 20.88
C ALA A 38 12.40 8.02 20.65
N ALA A 39 11.89 6.78 20.60
CA ALA A 39 10.46 6.51 20.48
C ALA A 39 9.66 7.08 21.67
N TYR A 40 10.20 6.93 22.89
CA TYR A 40 9.61 7.47 24.10
C TYR A 40 9.55 9.01 24.05
N HIS A 41 10.63 9.68 23.67
CA HIS A 41 10.66 11.14 23.53
C HIS A 41 9.69 11.65 22.47
N LEU A 42 9.57 10.96 21.33
CA LEU A 42 8.58 11.29 20.30
C LEU A 42 7.15 11.16 20.83
N ALA A 43 6.84 10.06 21.53
CA ALA A 43 5.53 9.83 22.13
C ALA A 43 5.22 10.87 23.22
N ALA A 44 6.17 11.13 24.12
CA ALA A 44 6.03 12.13 25.16
C ALA A 44 5.82 13.54 24.57
N ALA A 45 6.59 13.91 23.54
CA ALA A 45 6.42 15.20 22.87
C ALA A 45 5.04 15.36 22.24
N ARG A 46 4.51 14.28 21.65
CA ARG A 46 3.13 14.26 21.13
C ARG A 46 2.11 14.45 22.25
N VAL A 47 2.23 13.72 23.36
CA VAL A 47 1.35 13.84 24.52
C VAL A 47 1.36 15.28 25.07
N VAL A 48 2.52 15.91 25.18
CA VAL A 48 2.63 17.30 25.65
C VAL A 48 1.93 18.27 24.69
N LEU A 49 2.13 18.12 23.38
CA LEU A 49 1.48 18.96 22.35
C LEU A 49 -0.05 18.83 22.38
N GLU A 50 -0.57 17.62 22.62
CA GLU A 50 -2.00 17.34 22.61
C GLU A 50 -2.69 17.69 23.95
N ASN A 51 -1.98 17.58 25.08
CA ASN A 51 -2.62 17.59 26.41
C ASN A 51 -2.18 18.73 27.35
N VAL A 52 -1.26 19.61 26.96
CA VAL A 52 -0.79 20.72 27.82
C VAL A 52 -1.20 22.08 27.22
N PRO A 53 -2.35 22.65 27.62
CA PRO A 53 -2.85 23.91 27.07
C PRO A 53 -1.91 25.11 27.25
N ALA A 54 -1.10 25.10 28.33
CA ALA A 54 -0.13 26.16 28.63
C ALA A 54 0.93 26.34 27.52
N MET A 55 1.15 25.32 26.67
CA MET A 55 2.07 25.40 25.53
C MET A 55 1.64 26.43 24.48
N LEU A 56 0.35 26.73 24.33
CA LEU A 56 -0.13 27.68 23.32
C LEU A 56 0.43 29.10 23.55
N GLY A 57 0.48 29.51 24.82
CA GLY A 57 0.97 30.82 25.23
C GLY A 57 2.49 30.94 25.31
N ASP A 58 3.21 29.83 25.52
CA ASP A 58 4.66 29.83 25.70
C ASP A 58 5.42 29.51 24.40
N ARG A 59 5.98 30.56 23.79
CA ARG A 59 6.78 30.42 22.57
C ARG A 59 8.12 29.72 22.81
N ALA A 60 8.73 29.91 23.98
CA ALA A 60 10.01 29.31 24.30
C ALA A 60 9.86 27.81 24.51
N ALA A 61 8.86 27.39 25.31
CA ALA A 61 8.54 25.98 25.51
C ALA A 61 8.18 25.25 24.21
N ARG A 62 7.43 25.88 23.30
CA ARG A 62 7.13 25.29 21.99
C ARG A 62 8.37 25.11 21.11
N ARG A 63 9.31 26.07 21.12
CA ARG A 63 10.56 25.95 20.37
C ARG A 63 11.43 24.84 20.93
N GLU A 64 11.59 24.78 22.25
CA GLU A 64 12.36 23.73 22.91
C GLU A 64 11.76 22.34 22.63
N LEU A 65 10.45 22.19 22.74
CA LEU A 65 9.77 20.92 22.45
C LEU A 65 9.93 20.51 20.98
N ALA A 66 9.86 21.48 20.05
CA ALA A 66 10.09 21.22 18.64
C ALA A 66 11.53 20.75 18.36
N LEU A 67 12.52 21.34 19.04
CA LEU A 67 13.93 20.93 18.95
C LEU A 67 14.12 19.51 19.47
N ARG A 68 13.64 19.21 20.69
CA ARG A 68 13.73 17.86 21.28
C ARG A 68 13.05 16.81 20.42
N ARG A 69 11.89 17.13 19.85
CA ARG A 69 11.19 16.24 18.92
C ARG A 69 12.00 16.00 17.66
N HIS A 70 12.67 17.02 17.13
CA HIS A 70 13.52 16.88 15.95
C HIS A 70 14.74 16.01 16.23
N GLU A 71 15.41 16.20 17.36
CA GLU A 71 16.54 15.37 17.80
C GLU A 71 16.12 13.91 18.00
N ALA A 72 15.00 13.67 18.70
CA ALA A 72 14.45 12.33 18.87
C ALA A 72 14.05 11.69 17.54
N ASP A 73 13.45 12.44 16.60
CA ASP A 73 13.11 11.94 15.26
C ASP A 73 14.37 11.54 14.47
N ALA A 74 15.43 12.34 14.56
CA ALA A 74 16.69 12.03 13.90
C ALA A 74 17.34 10.74 14.46
N ILE A 75 17.38 10.59 15.78
CA ILE A 75 17.89 9.36 16.44
C ILE A 75 17.02 8.16 16.07
N PHE A 76 15.69 8.30 16.16
CA PHE A 76 14.77 7.22 15.83
C PHE A 76 14.96 6.76 14.38
N ARG A 77 15.04 7.70 13.42
CA ARG A 77 15.25 7.37 12.01
C ARG A 77 16.61 6.71 11.78
N ALA A 78 17.66 7.17 12.45
CA ALA A 78 18.99 6.59 12.34
C ALA A 78 19.00 5.14 12.85
N GLU A 79 18.46 4.88 14.04
CA GLU A 79 18.38 3.53 14.62
C GLU A 79 17.43 2.61 13.84
N TRP A 80 16.27 3.13 13.42
CA TRP A 80 15.34 2.38 12.58
C TRP A 80 15.99 1.99 11.26
N SER A 81 16.72 2.92 10.64
CA SER A 81 17.48 2.63 9.43
C SER A 81 18.55 1.60 9.78
N ARG A 82 19.37 1.78 10.81
CA ARG A 82 20.39 0.78 11.19
C ARG A 82 19.84 -0.65 11.33
N LEU A 83 18.66 -0.81 11.93
CA LEU A 83 18.02 -2.12 12.09
C LEU A 83 17.38 -2.67 10.81
N PHE A 84 16.76 -1.82 9.97
CA PHE A 84 15.91 -2.26 8.85
C PHE A 84 16.38 -1.78 7.45
N SER A 85 17.49 -1.04 7.36
CA SER A 85 17.94 -0.26 6.19
C SER A 85 18.20 -1.06 4.92
N PRO A 86 18.82 -2.26 4.97
CA PRO A 86 18.94 -3.08 3.77
C PRO A 86 17.59 -3.30 3.10
N ALA A 87 16.48 -3.38 3.85
CA ALA A 87 15.16 -3.62 3.29
C ALA A 87 14.31 -2.35 3.05
N LEU A 88 14.51 -1.25 3.79
CA LEU A 88 13.57 -0.10 3.77
C LEU A 88 14.06 1.17 3.05
N GLY A 89 15.20 1.12 2.37
CA GLY A 89 15.60 2.20 1.45
C GLY A 89 16.33 3.38 2.08
N ALA A 90 17.17 3.12 3.08
CA ALA A 90 18.23 4.07 3.42
C ALA A 90 19.38 3.93 2.39
N GLU A 91 19.14 4.42 1.17
CA GLU A 91 20.18 4.59 0.18
C GLU A 91 21.20 5.63 0.69
N GLY A 92 22.47 5.24 0.79
CA GLY A 92 23.58 6.17 1.10
C GLY A 92 24.12 6.12 2.54
N LEU A 93 23.54 5.33 3.44
CA LEU A 93 24.18 5.02 4.72
C LEU A 93 24.96 3.70 4.56
N ALA A 94 26.29 3.77 4.57
CA ALA A 94 27.12 2.58 4.63
C ALA A 94 26.83 1.85 5.95
N VAL A 95 26.09 0.75 5.87
CA VAL A 95 25.87 -0.13 7.02
C VAL A 95 27.01 -1.14 7.01
N ASP A 96 27.91 -1.05 7.99
CA ASP A 96 28.92 -2.08 8.20
C ASP A 96 28.24 -3.42 8.46
N ALA A 97 28.70 -4.47 7.77
CA ALA A 97 28.18 -5.84 7.82
C ALA A 97 28.21 -6.50 9.21
N THR A 98 28.81 -5.84 10.20
CA THR A 98 28.92 -6.25 11.60
C THR A 98 27.79 -5.70 12.49
N THR A 99 26.93 -4.85 11.95
CA THR A 99 25.85 -4.20 12.71
C THR A 99 24.61 -5.09 12.74
N ALA A 100 24.10 -5.41 13.94
CA ALA A 100 22.89 -6.22 14.12
C ALA A 100 21.73 -5.61 13.32
N SER A 101 21.32 -6.33 12.27
CA SER A 101 20.20 -6.00 11.39
C SER A 101 19.06 -6.97 11.63
N ALA A 102 17.85 -6.55 11.27
CA ALA A 102 16.68 -7.39 11.42
C ALA A 102 16.82 -8.68 10.60
N THR A 103 16.50 -9.81 11.22
CA THR A 103 16.28 -11.07 10.53
C THR A 103 14.89 -11.04 9.90
N TRP A 104 14.83 -11.23 8.58
CA TRP A 104 13.58 -11.24 7.82
C TRP A 104 13.10 -12.66 7.58
N LEU A 105 11.79 -12.89 7.79
CA LEU A 105 11.16 -14.18 7.60
C LEU A 105 9.86 -14.04 6.80
N THR A 106 9.61 -15.00 5.92
CA THR A 106 8.31 -15.18 5.26
C THR A 106 8.07 -16.66 5.02
N GLN A 107 6.81 -17.11 5.12
CA GLN A 107 6.46 -18.53 4.93
C GLN A 107 7.36 -19.47 5.75
N ALA A 108 7.59 -19.16 7.03
CA ALA A 108 8.45 -19.91 7.94
C ALA A 108 9.95 -20.02 7.54
N ARG A 109 10.42 -19.20 6.58
CA ARG A 109 11.82 -19.22 6.11
C ARG A 109 12.49 -17.88 6.30
N ILE A 110 13.75 -17.91 6.73
CA ILE A 110 14.63 -16.73 6.74
C ILE A 110 14.94 -16.36 5.28
N ILE A 111 14.86 -15.07 4.98
CA ILE A 111 15.17 -14.51 3.67
C ILE A 111 16.15 -13.36 3.80
N GLU A 112 16.94 -13.15 2.75
CA GLU A 112 17.80 -11.98 2.63
C GLU A 112 17.10 -10.89 1.81
N LEU A 113 17.18 -9.66 2.31
CA LEU A 113 16.66 -8.46 1.66
C LEU A 113 17.76 -7.40 1.62
N PRO A 114 18.70 -7.49 0.66
CA PRO A 114 19.91 -6.65 0.64
C PRO A 114 19.65 -5.18 0.31
N ASP A 115 18.56 -4.89 -0.41
CA ASP A 115 18.19 -3.54 -0.83
C ASP A 115 16.67 -3.29 -0.83
N ALA A 116 16.27 -2.02 -0.93
CA ALA A 116 14.86 -1.61 -0.97
C ALA A 116 14.08 -2.22 -2.14
N ARG A 117 14.76 -2.49 -3.26
CA ARG A 117 14.17 -3.11 -4.43
C ARG A 117 13.80 -4.57 -4.14
N SER A 118 14.67 -5.30 -3.44
CA SER A 118 14.45 -6.68 -3.03
C SER A 118 13.28 -6.81 -2.06
N PHE A 119 13.16 -5.88 -1.11
CA PHE A 119 12.02 -5.79 -0.20
C PHE A 119 10.72 -5.47 -0.95
N SER A 120 10.73 -4.45 -1.80
CA SER A 120 9.57 -4.07 -2.60
C SER A 120 9.11 -5.21 -3.51
N ARG A 121 10.07 -5.89 -4.17
CA ARG A 121 9.80 -7.08 -4.98
C ARG A 121 9.16 -8.19 -4.15
N ARG A 122 9.70 -8.46 -2.95
CA ARG A 122 9.16 -9.50 -2.06
C ARG A 122 7.74 -9.17 -1.62
N LEU A 123 7.46 -7.92 -1.24
CA LEU A 123 6.10 -7.49 -0.90
C LEU A 123 5.13 -7.66 -2.08
N SER A 124 5.56 -7.29 -3.29
CA SER A 124 4.77 -7.50 -4.50
C SER A 124 4.48 -8.97 -4.76
N GLU A 125 5.47 -9.86 -4.60
CA GLU A 125 5.27 -11.31 -4.74
C GLU A 125 4.28 -11.86 -3.70
N LEU A 126 4.38 -11.42 -2.43
CA LEU A 126 3.43 -11.80 -1.39
C LEU A 126 2.02 -11.29 -1.72
N ALA A 127 1.90 -10.06 -2.21
CA ALA A 127 0.62 -9.47 -2.62
C ALA A 127 0.01 -10.21 -3.82
N GLU A 128 0.78 -10.51 -4.86
CA GLU A 128 0.33 -11.25 -6.04
C GLU A 128 -0.18 -12.64 -5.66
N ASN A 129 0.54 -13.35 -4.80
CA ASN A 129 0.13 -14.66 -4.32
C ASN A 129 -1.13 -14.62 -3.44
N THR A 130 -1.24 -13.59 -2.59
CA THR A 130 -2.35 -13.43 -1.64
C THR A 130 -3.63 -12.97 -2.33
N PHE A 131 -3.48 -12.05 -3.28
CA PHE A 131 -4.57 -11.34 -3.95
C PHE A 131 -4.64 -11.66 -5.44
N ARG A 132 -4.33 -12.91 -5.81
CA ARG A 132 -4.26 -13.40 -7.20
C ARG A 132 -5.51 -13.15 -8.06
N ASP A 133 -6.67 -13.04 -7.42
CA ASP A 133 -7.95 -12.84 -8.09
C ASP A 133 -8.30 -11.34 -8.27
N THR A 134 -7.35 -10.44 -7.95
CA THR A 134 -7.56 -9.00 -8.01
C THR A 134 -7.51 -8.49 -9.44
N PRO A 135 -8.49 -7.69 -9.87
CA PRO A 135 -8.48 -7.08 -11.19
C PRO A 135 -7.33 -6.07 -11.34
N VAL A 136 -6.67 -6.10 -12.50
CA VAL A 136 -5.53 -5.25 -12.85
C VAL A 136 -6.01 -4.05 -13.66
N LEU A 137 -6.46 -3.00 -12.96
CA LEU A 137 -6.90 -1.75 -13.56
C LEU A 137 -5.86 -0.66 -13.37
N ARG A 138 -5.45 0.00 -14.45
CA ARG A 138 -4.49 1.11 -14.40
C ARG A 138 -5.19 2.47 -14.42
N ASN A 139 -6.04 2.70 -13.43
CA ASN A 139 -6.74 3.97 -13.26
C ASN A 139 -6.87 4.34 -11.79
N GLU A 140 -6.21 5.43 -11.39
CA GLU A 140 -6.22 5.90 -10.01
C GLU A 140 -7.61 6.32 -9.53
N LEU A 141 -8.46 6.85 -10.42
CA LEU A 141 -9.83 7.22 -10.10
C LEU A 141 -10.72 6.00 -9.82
N LEU A 142 -10.31 4.80 -10.25
CA LEU A 142 -10.98 3.53 -9.92
C LEU A 142 -10.34 2.84 -8.71
N ASN A 143 -9.01 2.90 -8.58
CA ASN A 143 -8.25 2.16 -7.55
C ASN A 143 -8.21 2.85 -6.19
N ARG A 144 -8.59 4.13 -6.09
CA ARG A 144 -8.61 4.87 -4.81
C ARG A 144 -9.74 4.38 -3.91
N ARG A 145 -9.39 4.07 -2.65
CA ARG A 145 -10.35 3.69 -1.60
C ARG A 145 -11.32 4.82 -1.25
N GLN A 146 -10.86 6.06 -1.24
CA GLN A 146 -11.67 7.26 -1.05
C GLN A 146 -11.59 8.12 -2.31
N LEU A 147 -12.75 8.40 -2.90
CA LEU A 147 -12.84 9.31 -4.01
C LEU A 147 -12.88 10.76 -3.54
N SER A 148 -12.31 11.65 -4.35
CA SER A 148 -12.67 13.07 -4.27
C SER A 148 -14.13 13.27 -4.68
N SER A 149 -14.72 14.40 -4.30
CA SER A 149 -16.06 14.80 -4.76
C SER A 149 -16.17 14.76 -6.29
N ALA A 150 -15.15 15.26 -6.99
CA ALA A 150 -15.06 15.21 -8.45
C ALA A 150 -15.00 13.76 -8.99
N GLY A 151 -14.24 12.87 -8.34
CA GLY A 151 -14.18 11.46 -8.71
C GLY A 151 -15.51 10.73 -8.51
N ALA A 152 -16.26 11.06 -7.45
CA ALA A 152 -17.59 10.51 -7.21
C ALA A 152 -18.60 10.98 -8.26
N ALA A 153 -18.58 12.27 -8.59
CA ALA A 153 -19.41 12.84 -9.66
C ALA A 153 -19.11 12.18 -11.02
N ALA A 154 -17.84 12.02 -11.37
CA ALA A 154 -17.41 11.35 -12.59
C ALA A 154 -17.87 9.89 -12.66
N ARG A 155 -17.73 9.13 -11.56
CA ARG A 155 -18.22 7.75 -11.51
C ARG A 155 -19.74 7.68 -11.72
N GLY A 156 -20.49 8.59 -11.09
CA GLY A 156 -21.94 8.68 -11.29
C GLY A 156 -22.32 9.03 -12.73
N ALA A 157 -21.59 9.97 -13.35
CA ALA A 157 -21.75 10.33 -14.76
C ALA A 157 -21.47 9.12 -15.68
N LEU A 158 -20.44 8.34 -15.39
CA LEU A 158 -20.15 7.11 -16.12
C LEU A 158 -21.30 6.11 -16.05
N VAL A 159 -21.78 5.79 -14.84
CA VAL A 159 -22.92 4.86 -14.66
C VAL A 159 -24.16 5.35 -15.41
N LYS A 160 -24.44 6.66 -15.34
CA LYS A 160 -25.56 7.25 -16.08
C LYS A 160 -25.38 7.13 -17.60
N ALA A 161 -24.16 7.30 -18.12
CA ALA A 161 -23.88 7.12 -19.53
C ALA A 161 -24.02 5.64 -19.96
N MET A 162 -23.56 4.69 -19.14
CA MET A 162 -23.73 3.25 -19.38
C MET A 162 -25.20 2.87 -19.55
N LEU A 163 -26.09 3.42 -18.71
CA LEU A 163 -27.52 3.12 -18.74
C LEU A 163 -28.27 3.78 -19.92
N ASN A 164 -27.89 4.99 -20.31
CA ASN A 164 -28.65 5.77 -21.29
C ASN A 164 -28.07 5.74 -22.71
N GLN A 165 -26.78 5.41 -22.85
CA GLN A 165 -26.01 5.56 -24.08
C GLN A 165 -25.13 4.33 -24.36
N GLY A 166 -25.49 3.16 -23.80
CA GLY A 166 -24.74 1.91 -23.94
C GLY A 166 -24.61 1.39 -25.38
N GLU A 167 -25.47 1.84 -26.30
CA GLU A 167 -25.40 1.45 -27.72
C GLU A 167 -24.52 2.38 -28.56
N GLN A 168 -23.94 3.42 -27.94
CA GLN A 168 -23.17 4.45 -28.63
C GLN A 168 -21.67 4.29 -28.40
N GLU A 169 -20.89 4.60 -29.44
CA GLU A 169 -19.44 4.71 -29.31
C GLU A 169 -19.08 5.66 -28.16
N ARG A 170 -18.15 5.21 -27.31
CA ARG A 170 -17.67 5.97 -26.15
C ARG A 170 -18.79 6.41 -25.19
N LEU A 171 -19.94 5.75 -25.20
CA LEU A 171 -21.14 6.15 -24.42
C LEU A 171 -21.58 7.60 -24.69
N GLY A 172 -21.30 8.11 -25.90
CA GLY A 172 -21.60 9.48 -26.31
C GLY A 172 -20.69 10.56 -25.70
N PHE A 173 -19.59 10.19 -25.02
CA PHE A 173 -18.66 11.16 -24.46
C PHE A 173 -17.92 11.96 -25.54
N THR A 174 -17.89 13.28 -25.37
CA THR A 174 -17.07 14.21 -26.16
C THR A 174 -15.87 14.69 -25.34
N GLY A 175 -14.73 14.93 -26.00
CA GLY A 175 -13.50 15.32 -25.31
C GLY A 175 -12.91 14.21 -24.43
N PHE A 176 -12.27 14.57 -23.32
CA PHE A 176 -11.62 13.64 -22.38
C PHE A 176 -11.97 13.95 -20.92
N PRO A 177 -13.26 13.97 -20.54
CA PRO A 177 -13.65 14.21 -19.16
C PRO A 177 -13.23 13.05 -18.24
N PRO A 178 -13.22 13.23 -16.91
CA PRO A 178 -12.79 12.20 -15.96
C PRO A 178 -13.56 10.86 -16.10
N GLU A 179 -14.86 10.90 -16.37
CA GLU A 179 -15.70 9.75 -16.63
C GLU A 179 -15.31 8.99 -17.91
N TYR A 180 -14.84 9.72 -18.94
CA TYR A 180 -14.27 9.09 -20.13
C TYR A 180 -12.97 8.36 -19.81
N ALA A 181 -12.11 8.91 -18.95
CA ALA A 181 -10.88 8.24 -18.54
C ALA A 181 -11.18 6.91 -17.81
N MET A 182 -12.20 6.90 -16.93
CA MET A 182 -12.70 5.67 -16.30
C MET A 182 -13.23 4.68 -17.35
N TYR A 183 -14.12 5.13 -18.25
CA TYR A 183 -14.66 4.33 -19.36
C TYR A 183 -13.54 3.70 -20.19
N ALA A 184 -12.57 4.51 -20.63
CA ALA A 184 -11.49 4.09 -21.50
C ALA A 184 -10.65 2.98 -20.85
N SER A 185 -10.35 3.12 -19.55
CA SER A 185 -9.52 2.17 -18.81
C SER A 185 -10.22 0.87 -18.40
N LEU A 186 -11.54 0.92 -18.12
CA LEU A 186 -12.28 -0.20 -17.55
C LEU A 186 -13.17 -0.89 -18.57
N LEU A 187 -13.90 -0.14 -19.40
CA LEU A 187 -14.94 -0.70 -20.28
C LEU A 187 -14.40 -0.93 -21.68
N HIS A 188 -13.71 0.08 -22.23
CA HIS A 188 -13.15 0.00 -23.58
C HIS A 188 -11.88 -0.87 -23.64
N ALA A 189 -10.88 -0.59 -22.79
CA ALA A 189 -9.59 -1.30 -22.84
C ALA A 189 -9.68 -2.79 -22.51
N THR A 190 -10.67 -3.20 -21.71
CA THR A 190 -10.94 -4.60 -21.36
C THR A 190 -11.88 -5.26 -22.37
N GLY A 191 -12.51 -4.46 -23.23
CA GLY A 191 -13.46 -4.92 -24.23
C GLY A 191 -14.82 -5.32 -23.67
N LEU A 192 -15.18 -4.92 -22.44
CA LEU A 192 -16.54 -5.09 -21.92
C LEU A 192 -17.57 -4.31 -22.74
N HIS A 193 -17.17 -3.16 -23.28
CA HIS A 193 -17.95 -2.38 -24.24
C HIS A 193 -17.24 -2.42 -25.59
N TYR A 194 -17.90 -2.98 -26.60
CA TYR A 194 -17.26 -3.28 -27.88
C TYR A 194 -18.18 -2.96 -29.07
N GLN A 195 -17.58 -2.80 -30.24
CA GLN A 195 -18.33 -2.65 -31.48
C GLN A 195 -18.68 -4.03 -32.06
N THR A 196 -19.97 -4.25 -32.27
CA THR A 196 -20.56 -5.43 -32.94
C THR A 196 -20.23 -5.46 -34.44
N ALA A 197 -20.45 -6.60 -35.10
CA ALA A 197 -20.20 -6.73 -36.54
C ALA A 197 -21.13 -5.84 -37.38
N GLU A 198 -22.30 -5.53 -36.84
CA GLU A 198 -23.33 -4.67 -37.42
C GLU A 198 -23.02 -3.18 -37.26
N GLY A 199 -21.95 -2.83 -36.55
CA GLY A 199 -21.47 -1.46 -36.35
C GLY A 199 -22.04 -0.75 -35.12
N SER A 200 -23.04 -1.32 -34.44
CA SER A 200 -23.53 -0.88 -33.13
C SER A 200 -22.56 -1.22 -32.00
N TRP A 201 -22.71 -0.57 -30.84
CA TRP A 201 -21.96 -0.92 -29.63
C TRP A 201 -22.82 -1.73 -28.67
N ASP A 202 -22.20 -2.67 -27.97
CA ASP A 202 -22.88 -3.54 -27.00
C ASP A 202 -21.96 -3.94 -25.85
N TRP A 203 -22.55 -4.60 -24.85
CA TRP A 203 -21.90 -5.15 -23.69
C TRP A 203 -21.60 -6.62 -23.85
N ARG A 204 -20.50 -7.07 -23.23
CA ARG A 204 -20.24 -8.49 -23.02
C ARG A 204 -19.56 -8.71 -21.68
N SER A 205 -19.69 -9.91 -21.14
CA SER A 205 -18.99 -10.32 -19.93
C SER A 205 -17.48 -10.51 -20.20
N PRO A 206 -16.62 -10.47 -19.16
CA PRO A 206 -15.21 -10.84 -19.30
C PRO A 206 -15.00 -12.23 -19.90
N ALA A 207 -15.93 -13.18 -19.66
CA ALA A 207 -15.85 -14.55 -20.17
C ALA A 207 -16.00 -14.64 -21.70
N GLU A 208 -16.66 -13.65 -22.31
CA GLU A 208 -16.87 -13.55 -23.75
C GLU A 208 -15.78 -12.71 -24.44
N THR A 209 -14.86 -12.13 -23.66
CA THR A 209 -13.71 -11.43 -24.23
C THR A 209 -12.67 -12.45 -24.73
N PRO A 210 -11.94 -12.16 -25.82
CA PRO A 210 -10.88 -13.05 -26.31
C PRO A 210 -9.78 -13.31 -25.28
N THR A 211 -9.53 -12.34 -24.39
CA THR A 211 -8.52 -12.42 -23.34
C THR A 211 -8.94 -11.55 -22.15
N ASP A 212 -8.95 -12.10 -20.94
CA ASP A 212 -9.22 -11.36 -19.71
C ASP A 212 -7.97 -10.60 -19.21
N ARG A 213 -7.52 -9.62 -19.99
CA ARG A 213 -6.23 -8.92 -19.77
C ARG A 213 -6.18 -8.16 -18.45
N ALA A 214 -7.34 -7.74 -17.94
CA ALA A 214 -7.47 -7.02 -16.68
C ALA A 214 -7.88 -7.92 -15.51
N HIS A 215 -7.90 -9.25 -15.71
CA HIS A 215 -8.27 -10.23 -14.69
C HIS A 215 -9.62 -9.90 -14.01
N LEU A 216 -10.62 -9.51 -14.81
CA LEU A 216 -11.95 -9.13 -14.35
C LEU A 216 -12.85 -10.33 -14.06
N LEU A 217 -12.57 -11.51 -14.63
CA LEU A 217 -13.43 -12.67 -14.53
C LEU A 217 -13.67 -13.16 -13.09
N PRO A 218 -12.66 -13.23 -12.19
CA PRO A 218 -12.89 -13.64 -10.80
C PRO A 218 -13.84 -12.71 -10.06
N VAL A 219 -13.63 -11.39 -10.18
CA VAL A 219 -14.50 -10.40 -9.53
C VAL A 219 -15.90 -10.40 -10.14
N TRP A 220 -16.01 -10.57 -11.45
CA TRP A 220 -17.29 -10.67 -12.14
C TRP A 220 -18.12 -11.87 -11.64
N ARG A 221 -17.50 -13.05 -11.56
CA ARG A 221 -18.13 -14.26 -10.98
C ARG A 221 -18.52 -14.07 -9.52
N ALA A 222 -17.76 -13.31 -8.75
CA ALA A 222 -18.12 -12.99 -7.37
C ALA A 222 -19.35 -12.07 -7.30
N ILE A 223 -19.45 -11.07 -8.20
CA ILE A 223 -20.60 -10.18 -8.32
C ILE A 223 -21.86 -10.97 -8.73
N GLU A 224 -21.76 -11.88 -9.71
CA GLU A 224 -22.88 -12.72 -10.15
C GLU A 224 -23.44 -13.63 -9.05
N ARG A 225 -22.66 -13.94 -8.01
CA ARG A 225 -23.14 -14.71 -6.85
C ARG A 225 -23.90 -13.86 -5.82
N LEU A 226 -23.81 -12.54 -5.91
CA LEU A 226 -24.48 -11.59 -4.99
C LEU A 226 -25.87 -11.19 -5.49
N VAL A 227 -26.19 -11.51 -6.75
CA VAL A 227 -27.47 -11.24 -7.41
C VAL A 227 -28.27 -12.54 -7.46
#